data_AF-A0A9D8ZRB6-F1
#
_entry.id   AF-A0A9D8ZRB6-F1
#
_cell.length_a   1.000
_cell.length_b   1.000
_cell.length_c   1.000
_cell.angle_alpha   90.00
_cell.angle_beta   90.00
_cell.angle_gamma   90.00
#
_symmetry.space_group_name_H-M   'P 1'
#
loop_
_entity.id
_entity.type
_entity.pdbx_description
1 polymer ?
#
loop_
_entity_poly.entity_id
_entity_poly.type
_entity_poly.pdbx_seq_one_letter_code
_entity_poly.pdbx_strand_id
1 'polypeptide(L)'
;MANQRFKNELRGNQDDPDFDLDSYIDEQANATGTEEFDQEYVEPPTSTKRNIIAILLFAVIPAVWFLTSSPISDFNFDNGNQTTVSQGQNVIQAPLPPAAPLPPRVSTSEGVTSVYLDYLQAANEAGYTNQINPTGIRALYDSGVPLSYLEQMNQAGFLDDFSYSGIIGLYNSGVPMEYLTMMNEAGYLDDFSYSGIIGLYNGGVPTSYLDQLNVGGYLDNFSYSGVIGLYNGGVPNEFLARMEAGGYLDNFSYSGLIGLYNGGVSVEYLDRLNAAELLNDFSYSAIIGLQSSGVTTDYIIQLKEAGFLNNFSYSGIIGLYNSDVPVSFIQELDSRSLLVDMSYTDVIRAYGDGN
;
A
#
# COMPACT_ATOMS: atom_id res chain seq x y z
N MET A 1 -46.68 -41.83 6.96
CA MET A 1 -47.52 -40.84 7.68
C MET A 1 -46.69 -39.57 7.73
N ALA A 2 -46.90 -38.68 6.73
CA ALA A 2 -47.73 -37.47 6.79
C ALA A 2 -46.93 -36.29 7.39
N ASN A 3 -46.31 -35.47 6.54
CA ASN A 3 -46.81 -34.18 6.01
C ASN A 3 -46.59 -33.03 7.00
N GLN A 4 -45.60 -32.17 6.79
CA GLN A 4 -45.59 -30.96 5.93
C GLN A 4 -45.99 -29.69 6.69
N ARG A 5 -45.08 -28.70 6.62
CA ARG A 5 -45.28 -27.25 6.38
C ARG A 5 -46.31 -26.50 7.22
N PHE A 6 -45.91 -25.38 7.84
CA PHE A 6 -46.63 -24.08 7.82
C PHE A 6 -45.60 -22.97 8.14
N LYS A 7 -45.23 -22.08 7.21
CA LYS A 7 -45.91 -20.87 6.69
C LYS A 7 -45.73 -19.64 7.60
N ASN A 8 -45.06 -18.63 7.04
CA ASN A 8 -45.17 -17.21 7.38
C ASN A 8 -46.63 -16.77 7.45
N GLU A 9 -46.99 -16.02 8.49
CA GLU A 9 -48.10 -15.06 8.43
C GLU A 9 -47.68 -13.75 9.12
N LEU A 10 -47.51 -12.72 8.29
CA LEU A 10 -47.57 -11.31 8.65
C LEU A 10 -49.05 -10.90 8.64
N ARG A 11 -49.61 -10.39 9.75
CA ARG A 11 -50.61 -9.28 9.79
C ARG A 11 -51.25 -9.07 11.18
N GLY A 12 -51.07 -7.85 11.70
CA GLY A 12 -52.15 -6.87 11.94
C GLY A 12 -53.29 -7.16 12.93
N ASN A 13 -53.33 -6.28 13.95
CA ASN A 13 -54.44 -5.87 14.83
C ASN A 13 -54.85 -6.75 16.02
N GLN A 14 -54.48 -6.23 17.21
CA GLN A 14 -55.31 -5.98 18.41
C GLN A 14 -56.35 -7.05 18.78
N ASP A 15 -56.03 -7.82 19.82
CA ASP A 15 -56.77 -7.84 21.09
C ASP A 15 -56.14 -8.92 22.00
N ASP A 16 -54.98 -8.61 22.61
CA ASP A 16 -54.47 -9.38 23.74
C ASP A 16 -54.89 -8.66 25.03
N PRO A 17 -55.72 -9.28 25.90
CA PRO A 17 -56.31 -8.62 27.07
C PRO A 17 -55.36 -8.49 28.27
N ASP A 18 -54.07 -8.82 28.10
CA ASP A 18 -53.10 -8.90 29.20
C ASP A 18 -52.01 -7.81 29.18
N PHE A 19 -52.12 -6.80 28.29
CA PHE A 19 -51.17 -5.68 28.30
C PHE A 19 -51.59 -4.61 29.33
N ASP A 20 -51.06 -4.72 30.54
CA ASP A 20 -51.21 -3.72 31.59
C ASP A 20 -50.27 -2.52 31.32
N LEU A 21 -50.84 -1.48 30.72
CA LEU A 21 -50.13 -0.25 30.36
C LEU A 21 -49.59 0.49 31.59
N ASP A 22 -50.26 0.38 32.73
CA ASP A 22 -49.85 1.06 33.95
C ASP A 22 -48.58 0.40 34.52
N SER A 23 -48.51 -0.94 34.49
CA SER A 23 -47.31 -1.71 34.82
C SER A 23 -46.11 -1.35 33.92
N TYR A 24 -46.34 -1.17 32.63
CA TYR A 24 -45.26 -0.85 31.67
C TYR A 24 -44.73 0.58 31.86
N ILE A 25 -45.61 1.53 32.20
CA ILE A 25 -45.23 2.92 32.46
C ILE A 25 -44.48 3.04 33.80
N ASP A 26 -44.90 2.32 34.84
CA ASP A 26 -44.19 2.29 36.12
C ASP A 26 -42.79 1.66 36.00
N GLU A 27 -42.63 0.67 35.11
CA GLU A 27 -41.34 0.04 34.84
C GLU A 27 -40.40 0.96 34.04
N GLN A 28 -40.91 1.74 33.08
CA GLN A 28 -40.11 2.78 32.42
C GLN A 28 -39.81 4.00 33.30
N ALA A 29 -40.73 4.39 34.18
CA ALA A 29 -40.55 5.56 35.05
C ALA A 29 -39.54 5.27 36.17
N ASN A 30 -39.45 4.03 36.66
CA ASN A 30 -38.46 3.62 37.66
C ASN A 30 -37.12 3.18 37.05
N ALA A 31 -37.00 3.07 35.71
CA ALA A 31 -35.75 2.74 35.03
C ALA A 31 -34.76 3.92 34.93
N THR A 32 -34.99 5.03 35.64
CA THR A 32 -34.06 6.17 35.69
C THR A 32 -33.70 6.51 37.14
N GLY A 33 -32.63 5.90 37.66
CA GLY A 33 -32.09 6.31 38.96
C GLY A 33 -31.00 5.42 39.54
N THR A 34 -29.74 5.71 39.17
CA THR A 34 -28.47 5.35 39.85
C THR A 34 -28.03 3.88 39.84
N GLU A 35 -27.34 3.49 38.77
CA GLU A 35 -26.15 2.63 38.87
C GLU A 35 -24.96 3.35 38.22
N GLU A 36 -23.96 3.67 39.04
CA GLU A 36 -22.63 4.12 38.61
C GLU A 36 -21.99 2.99 37.79
N PHE A 37 -21.85 3.20 36.48
CA PHE A 37 -20.98 2.38 35.63
C PHE A 37 -19.84 3.26 35.13
N ASP A 38 -18.66 3.00 35.68
CA ASP A 38 -17.38 3.47 35.16
C ASP A 38 -17.27 3.08 33.68
N GLN A 39 -17.51 4.03 32.77
CA GLN A 39 -17.04 3.89 31.40
C GLN A 39 -15.54 4.14 31.39
N GLU A 40 -14.81 3.04 31.53
CA GLU A 40 -13.41 2.96 31.15
C GLU A 40 -13.24 3.54 29.75
N TYR A 41 -12.54 4.68 29.68
CA TYR A 41 -12.07 5.26 28.43
C TYR A 41 -11.11 4.22 27.82
N VAL A 42 -11.63 3.35 26.97
CA VAL A 42 -10.78 2.57 26.07
C VAL A 42 -10.26 3.56 25.05
N GLU A 43 -9.07 4.11 25.31
CA GLU A 43 -8.27 4.75 24.27
C GLU A 43 -8.26 3.80 23.06
N PRO A 44 -8.64 4.26 21.85
CA PRO A 44 -8.40 3.45 20.66
C PRO A 44 -6.92 3.13 20.65
N PRO A 45 -6.51 1.86 20.42
CA PRO A 45 -5.12 1.46 20.56
C PRO A 45 -4.27 2.42 19.72
N THR A 46 -3.47 3.21 20.42
CA THR A 46 -2.63 4.20 19.78
C THR A 46 -1.76 3.44 18.79
N SER A 47 -2.04 3.71 17.52
CA SER A 47 -1.38 3.17 16.34
C SER A 47 0.05 3.68 16.25
N THR A 48 0.76 3.83 17.36
CA THR A 48 2.09 4.41 17.44
C THR A 48 3.06 3.55 16.63
N LYS A 49 2.86 2.23 16.56
CA LYS A 49 3.67 1.34 15.71
C LYS A 49 3.34 1.47 14.20
N ARG A 50 2.08 1.59 13.79
CA ARG A 50 1.74 1.74 12.35
C ARG A 50 1.98 3.17 11.86
N ASN A 51 1.84 4.19 12.72
CA ASN A 51 2.24 5.57 12.45
C ASN A 51 3.76 5.73 12.40
N ILE A 52 4.55 5.04 13.24
CA ILE A 52 6.02 5.06 13.13
C ILE A 52 6.49 4.34 11.85
N ILE A 53 5.87 3.22 11.48
CA ILE A 53 6.18 2.52 10.21
C ILE A 53 5.78 3.39 9.01
N ALA A 54 4.64 4.08 9.06
CA ALA A 54 4.25 5.03 8.02
C ALA A 54 5.19 6.24 7.95
N ILE A 55 5.64 6.81 9.08
CA ILE A 55 6.64 7.89 9.09
C ILE A 55 7.99 7.41 8.55
N LEU A 56 8.42 6.19 8.89
CA LEU A 56 9.65 5.60 8.36
C LEU A 56 9.56 5.38 6.85
N LEU A 57 8.46 4.80 6.35
CA LEU A 57 8.28 4.48 4.93
C LEU A 57 8.06 5.71 4.05
N PHE A 58 7.28 6.69 4.53
CA PHE A 58 6.84 7.82 3.70
C PHE A 58 7.57 9.14 3.95
N ALA A 59 8.30 9.29 5.07
CA ALA A 59 9.07 10.50 5.35
C ALA A 59 10.58 10.25 5.44
N VAL A 60 11.04 9.20 6.13
CA VAL A 60 12.47 8.99 6.39
C VAL A 60 13.19 8.35 5.20
N ILE A 61 12.65 7.29 4.60
CA ILE A 61 13.28 6.62 3.45
C ILE A 61 13.42 7.55 2.23
N PRO A 62 12.40 8.35 1.84
CA PRO A 62 12.55 9.34 0.78
C PRO A 62 13.55 10.45 1.11
N ALA A 63 13.58 10.92 2.36
CA ALA A 63 14.52 11.95 2.80
C ALA A 63 15.97 11.45 2.81
N VAL A 64 16.22 10.21 3.25
CA VAL A 64 17.54 9.57 3.20
C VAL A 64 17.96 9.31 1.76
N TRP A 65 17.04 8.92 0.88
CA TRP A 65 17.34 8.77 -0.55
C TRP A 65 17.65 10.12 -1.21
N PHE A 66 16.95 11.20 -0.84
CA PHE A 66 17.20 12.56 -1.34
C PHE A 66 18.48 13.21 -0.79
N LEU A 67 18.88 12.87 0.44
CA LEU A 67 20.12 13.37 1.08
C LEU A 67 21.36 12.55 0.72
N THR A 68 21.20 11.25 0.39
CA THR A 68 22.32 10.39 -0.04
C THR A 68 22.51 10.36 -1.56
N SER A 69 21.45 10.60 -2.34
CA SER A 69 21.54 10.80 -3.78
C SER A 69 21.83 12.27 -4.06
N SER A 70 23.10 12.65 -4.16
CA SER A 70 23.49 14.01 -4.54
C SER A 70 23.02 14.31 -5.98
N PRO A 71 22.09 15.24 -6.25
CA PRO A 71 21.79 15.66 -7.61
C PRO A 71 22.33 17.07 -7.80
N ILE A 72 23.64 17.19 -8.00
CA ILE A 72 24.35 18.25 -8.75
C ILE A 72 25.82 17.79 -8.77
N SER A 73 26.22 17.12 -9.85
CA SER A 73 27.64 16.89 -10.16
C SER A 73 27.93 17.00 -11.66
N ASP A 74 27.13 17.78 -12.39
CA ASP A 74 27.32 18.08 -13.83
C ASP A 74 27.46 19.58 -14.11
N PHE A 75 28.15 20.31 -13.22
CA PHE A 75 28.75 21.60 -13.55
C PHE A 75 30.26 21.51 -13.32
N ASN A 76 30.93 20.81 -14.24
CA ASN A 76 32.38 20.82 -14.34
C ASN A 76 32.78 22.03 -15.20
N PHE A 77 33.05 23.17 -14.56
CA PHE A 77 33.75 24.28 -15.18
C PHE A 77 35.25 23.97 -15.11
N ASP A 78 35.84 23.75 -16.28
CA ASP A 78 37.28 23.68 -16.48
C ASP A 78 37.93 25.01 -16.06
N ASN A 79 38.82 24.97 -15.06
CA ASN A 79 39.97 25.85 -15.06
C ASN A 79 41.11 25.28 -14.20
N GLY A 80 42.06 24.65 -14.89
CA GLY A 80 43.49 24.87 -14.70
C GLY A 80 44.07 25.05 -13.29
N ASN A 81 44.72 23.97 -12.83
CA ASN A 81 46.12 23.95 -12.39
C ASN A 81 46.47 24.24 -10.90
N GLN A 82 47.22 23.26 -10.37
CA GLN A 82 48.20 23.27 -9.28
C GLN A 82 47.77 22.87 -7.85
N THR A 83 48.18 21.64 -7.54
CA THR A 83 48.56 21.06 -6.26
C THR A 83 49.40 21.98 -5.38
N THR A 84 49.15 22.01 -4.07
CA THR A 84 50.15 21.75 -3.00
C THR A 84 49.50 21.73 -1.61
N VAL A 85 50.09 20.91 -0.75
CA VAL A 85 49.74 20.57 0.64
C VAL A 85 50.23 21.67 1.61
N SER A 86 49.51 21.93 2.71
CA SER A 86 49.99 21.87 4.12
C SER A 86 49.34 22.89 5.07
N GLN A 87 48.90 22.35 6.21
CA GLN A 87 48.92 22.82 7.61
C GLN A 87 48.86 24.32 7.97
N GLY A 88 48.12 24.59 9.04
CA GLY A 88 47.67 25.92 9.42
C GLY A 88 48.72 26.85 10.03
N GLN A 89 48.37 28.13 10.05
CA GLN A 89 48.86 29.11 11.01
C GLN A 89 48.00 30.39 10.92
N ASN A 90 47.69 30.94 12.10
CA ASN A 90 46.98 32.20 12.32
C ASN A 90 47.55 33.36 11.47
N VAL A 91 46.68 34.12 10.80
CA VAL A 91 47.05 35.42 10.21
C VAL A 91 46.00 36.48 10.54
N ILE A 92 46.53 37.61 11.01
CA ILE A 92 45.92 38.85 11.45
C ILE A 92 44.95 39.41 10.38
N GLN A 93 43.77 39.86 10.81
CA GLN A 93 42.73 40.41 9.93
C GLN A 93 43.17 41.74 9.31
N ALA A 94 43.32 41.76 7.98
CA ALA A 94 43.55 42.98 7.20
C ALA A 94 42.27 43.86 7.14
N PRO A 95 42.37 45.19 6.93
CA PRO A 95 41.22 46.06 6.80
C PRO A 95 40.33 45.60 5.64
N LEU A 96 39.02 45.56 5.86
CA LEU A 96 38.05 45.14 4.84
C LEU A 96 38.21 45.98 3.56
N PRO A 97 38.27 45.37 2.36
CA PRO A 97 38.27 46.12 1.11
C PRO A 97 36.94 46.90 0.95
N PRO A 98 36.93 48.04 0.22
CA PRO A 98 35.70 48.77 -0.03
C PRO A 98 34.68 47.85 -0.69
N ALA A 99 33.44 47.89 -0.18
CA ALA A 99 32.35 47.07 -0.69
C ALA A 99 32.22 47.26 -2.21
N ALA A 100 32.28 46.15 -2.96
CA ALA A 100 31.99 46.16 -4.38
C ALA A 100 30.59 46.77 -4.60
N PRO A 101 30.38 47.59 -5.64
CA PRO A 101 29.06 48.07 -5.99
C PRO A 101 28.14 46.85 -6.16
N LEU A 102 27.01 46.84 -5.46
CA LEU A 102 25.99 45.82 -5.67
C LEU A 102 25.68 45.77 -7.18
N PRO A 103 25.63 44.58 -7.82
CA PRO A 103 25.13 44.50 -9.17
C PRO A 103 23.74 45.16 -9.24
N PRO A 104 23.38 45.81 -10.36
CA PRO A 104 22.06 46.41 -10.49
C PRO A 104 21.01 45.38 -10.08
N ARG A 105 20.14 45.72 -9.13
CA ARG A 105 18.91 44.95 -8.93
C ARG A 105 18.18 45.00 -10.26
N VAL A 106 18.12 43.88 -10.96
CA VAL A 106 17.17 43.71 -12.04
C VAL A 106 15.81 43.65 -11.37
N SER A 107 15.06 44.74 -11.42
CA SER A 107 13.66 44.78 -11.02
C SER A 107 12.85 43.98 -12.03
N THR A 108 12.76 42.65 -11.86
CA THR A 108 11.83 41.80 -12.63
C THR A 108 10.44 41.69 -11.96
N SER A 109 10.18 42.44 -10.88
CA SER A 109 8.94 42.30 -10.10
C SER A 109 7.70 42.92 -10.73
N GLU A 110 7.83 43.89 -11.65
CA GLU A 110 6.65 44.60 -12.19
C GLU A 110 5.81 43.72 -13.14
N GLY A 111 6.43 42.89 -13.99
CA GLY A 111 5.71 42.01 -14.92
C GLY A 111 5.11 40.75 -14.28
N VAL A 112 5.78 40.16 -13.30
CA VAL A 112 5.24 38.98 -12.57
C VAL A 112 4.05 39.37 -11.69
N THR A 113 4.05 40.61 -11.19
CA THR A 113 2.93 41.13 -10.39
C THR A 113 1.74 41.44 -11.29
N SER A 114 1.90 42.06 -12.46
CA SER A 114 0.77 42.36 -13.34
C SER A 114 0.05 41.11 -13.82
N VAL A 115 0.79 40.08 -14.26
CA VAL A 115 0.17 38.82 -14.76
C VAL A 115 -0.59 38.08 -13.65
N TYR A 116 -0.08 38.10 -12.42
CA TYR A 116 -0.82 37.55 -11.28
C TYR A 116 -2.07 38.37 -10.95
N LEU A 117 -2.00 39.70 -11.01
CA LEU A 117 -3.16 40.56 -10.77
C LEU A 117 -4.26 40.30 -11.80
N ASP A 118 -3.89 40.09 -13.07
CA ASP A 118 -4.83 39.70 -14.13
C ASP A 118 -5.49 38.34 -13.83
N TYR A 119 -4.69 37.35 -13.40
CA TYR A 119 -5.19 36.03 -12.98
C TYR A 119 -6.14 36.15 -11.77
N LEU A 120 -5.77 36.93 -10.76
CA LEU A 120 -6.58 37.14 -9.56
C LEU A 120 -7.89 37.87 -9.88
N GLN A 121 -7.84 38.90 -10.75
CA GLN A 121 -9.03 39.60 -11.21
C GLN A 121 -9.99 38.63 -11.92
N ALA A 122 -9.49 37.85 -12.88
CA ALA A 122 -10.30 36.89 -13.60
C ALA A 122 -10.85 35.77 -12.69
N ALA A 123 -10.06 35.29 -11.72
CA ALA A 123 -10.52 34.33 -10.72
C ALA A 123 -11.65 34.91 -9.84
N ASN A 124 -11.57 36.21 -9.51
CA ASN A 124 -12.60 36.90 -8.73
C ASN A 124 -13.88 37.13 -9.54
N GLU A 125 -13.76 37.52 -10.81
CA GLU A 125 -14.90 37.67 -11.73
C GLU A 125 -15.62 36.34 -11.98
N ALA A 126 -14.88 35.23 -12.05
CA ALA A 126 -15.42 33.87 -12.15
C ALA A 126 -15.96 33.33 -10.81
N GLY A 127 -15.77 34.05 -9.71
CA GLY A 127 -16.27 33.67 -8.38
C GLY A 127 -15.44 32.61 -7.65
N TYR A 128 -14.30 32.17 -8.18
CA TYR A 128 -13.44 31.16 -7.56
C TYR A 128 -12.84 31.61 -6.22
N THR A 129 -12.72 32.93 -6.00
CA THR A 129 -12.26 33.51 -4.73
C THR A 129 -13.22 33.27 -3.57
N ASN A 130 -14.46 32.84 -3.84
CA ASN A 130 -15.45 32.48 -2.81
C ASN A 130 -15.25 31.04 -2.29
N GLN A 131 -14.70 30.15 -3.12
CA GLN A 131 -14.47 28.73 -2.80
C GLN A 131 -13.01 28.48 -2.41
N ILE A 132 -12.08 29.12 -3.11
CA ILE A 132 -10.64 28.98 -2.90
C ILE A 132 -10.12 30.26 -2.25
N ASN A 133 -9.50 30.12 -1.09
CA ASN A 133 -8.94 31.25 -0.36
C ASN A 133 -7.78 31.93 -1.15
N PRO A 134 -7.42 33.19 -0.83
CA PRO A 134 -6.40 33.93 -1.57
C PRO A 134 -5.04 33.23 -1.65
N THR A 135 -4.63 32.50 -0.59
CA THR A 135 -3.40 31.70 -0.60
C THR A 135 -3.49 30.56 -1.61
N GLY A 136 -4.64 29.89 -1.71
CA GLY A 136 -4.90 28.84 -2.69
C GLY A 136 -4.90 29.37 -4.12
N ILE A 137 -5.54 30.52 -4.38
CA ILE A 137 -5.51 31.18 -5.69
C ILE A 137 -4.07 31.52 -6.11
N ARG A 138 -3.25 32.03 -5.18
CA ARG A 138 -1.84 32.28 -5.42
C ARG A 138 -1.07 31.00 -5.71
N ALA A 139 -1.30 29.93 -4.94
CA ALA A 139 -0.64 28.65 -5.13
C ALA A 139 -0.98 28.01 -6.49
N LEU A 140 -2.23 28.13 -6.94
CA LEU A 140 -2.67 27.68 -8.27
C LEU A 140 -1.93 28.40 -9.38
N TYR A 141 -1.87 29.74 -9.30
CA TYR A 141 -1.12 30.58 -10.24
C TYR A 141 0.36 30.23 -10.27
N ASP A 142 1.01 30.15 -9.10
CA ASP A 142 2.44 29.84 -8.99
C ASP A 142 2.77 28.42 -9.51
N SER A 143 1.79 27.52 -9.46
CA SER A 143 1.90 26.15 -10.00
C SER A 143 1.52 26.05 -11.48
N GLY A 144 1.14 27.16 -12.12
CA GLY A 144 0.80 27.21 -13.53
C GLY A 144 -0.58 26.66 -13.89
N VAL A 145 -1.48 26.47 -12.92
CA VAL A 145 -2.85 25.99 -13.19
C VAL A 145 -3.64 27.11 -13.89
N PRO A 146 -4.15 26.89 -15.12
CA PRO A 146 -4.91 27.90 -15.83
C PRO A 146 -6.36 27.98 -15.31
N LEU A 147 -6.97 29.17 -15.37
CA LEU A 147 -8.39 29.34 -15.00
C LEU A 147 -9.34 28.49 -15.84
N SER A 148 -8.98 28.18 -17.09
CA SER A 148 -9.77 27.28 -17.94
C SER A 148 -9.82 25.85 -17.39
N TYR A 149 -8.85 25.43 -16.58
CA TYR A 149 -8.90 24.15 -15.88
C TYR A 149 -9.85 24.19 -14.69
N LEU A 150 -9.83 25.28 -13.90
CA LEU A 150 -10.81 25.50 -12.82
C LEU A 150 -12.24 25.60 -13.36
N GLU A 151 -12.42 26.23 -14.53
CA GLU A 151 -13.69 26.29 -15.23
C GLU A 151 -14.21 24.91 -15.59
N GLN A 152 -13.37 24.05 -16.16
CA GLN A 152 -13.73 22.66 -16.46
C GLN A 152 -14.09 21.88 -15.18
N MET A 153 -13.33 22.04 -14.10
CA MET A 153 -13.66 21.41 -12.82
C MET A 153 -15.00 21.89 -12.27
N ASN A 154 -15.27 23.19 -12.32
CA ASN A 154 -16.53 23.76 -11.85
C ASN A 154 -17.72 23.29 -12.68
N GLN A 155 -17.58 23.25 -14.01
CA GLN A 155 -18.61 22.75 -14.92
C GLN A 155 -18.90 21.25 -14.71
N ALA A 156 -17.86 20.47 -14.39
CA ALA A 156 -17.99 19.05 -14.06
C ALA A 156 -18.49 18.80 -12.61
N GLY A 157 -18.59 19.85 -11.78
CA GLY A 157 -19.00 19.74 -10.37
C GLY A 157 -17.88 19.36 -9.41
N PHE A 158 -16.64 19.22 -9.87
CA PHE A 158 -15.50 18.73 -9.07
C PHE A 158 -14.72 19.81 -8.33
N LEU A 159 -15.05 21.09 -8.54
CA LEU A 159 -14.25 22.17 -7.95
C LEU A 159 -14.27 22.15 -6.41
N ASP A 160 -15.39 21.74 -5.81
CA ASP A 160 -15.55 21.65 -4.37
C ASP A 160 -15.09 20.30 -3.77
N ASP A 161 -14.87 19.28 -4.60
CA ASP A 161 -14.42 17.94 -4.18
C ASP A 161 -12.92 17.91 -3.85
N PHE A 162 -12.16 18.88 -4.39
CA PHE A 162 -10.71 18.93 -4.26
C PHE A 162 -10.24 20.21 -3.58
N SER A 163 -9.38 20.06 -2.57
CA SER A 163 -8.57 21.17 -2.07
C SER A 163 -7.69 21.77 -3.18
N TYR A 164 -7.29 23.04 -3.04
CA TYR A 164 -6.42 23.69 -4.04
C TYR A 164 -5.10 22.94 -4.28
N SER A 165 -4.54 22.26 -3.27
CA SER A 165 -3.36 21.42 -3.44
C SER A 165 -3.67 20.13 -4.21
N GLY A 166 -4.86 19.57 -4.03
CA GLY A 166 -5.37 18.45 -4.84
C GLY A 166 -5.56 18.85 -6.31
N ILE A 167 -6.16 20.01 -6.57
CA ILE A 167 -6.31 20.59 -7.92
C ILE A 167 -4.95 20.74 -8.61
N ILE A 168 -3.96 21.33 -7.90
CA ILE A 168 -2.58 21.45 -8.40
C ILE A 168 -1.99 20.07 -8.72
N GLY A 169 -2.15 19.11 -7.81
CA GLY A 169 -1.64 17.75 -7.98
C GLY A 169 -2.23 17.06 -9.22
N LEU A 170 -3.55 17.13 -9.41
CA LEU A 170 -4.25 16.56 -10.55
C LEU A 170 -3.78 17.18 -11.87
N TYR A 171 -3.73 18.52 -11.92
CA TYR A 171 -3.29 19.25 -13.11
C TYR A 171 -1.84 18.92 -13.49
N ASN A 172 -0.91 19.02 -12.53
CA ASN A 172 0.51 18.77 -12.78
C ASN A 172 0.83 17.31 -13.11
N SER A 173 -0.02 16.37 -12.66
CA SER A 173 0.09 14.96 -13.01
C SER A 173 -0.59 14.62 -14.34
N GLY A 174 -1.24 15.59 -14.98
CA GLY A 174 -1.90 15.40 -16.26
C GLY A 174 -3.16 14.55 -16.20
N VAL A 175 -3.80 14.43 -15.03
CA VAL A 175 -5.06 13.67 -14.90
C VAL A 175 -6.15 14.39 -15.71
N PRO A 176 -6.73 13.75 -16.75
CA PRO A 176 -7.73 14.39 -17.58
C PRO A 176 -9.08 14.45 -16.86
N MET A 177 -9.89 15.47 -17.18
CA MET A 177 -11.25 15.61 -16.64
C MET A 177 -12.09 14.37 -16.89
N GLU A 178 -11.93 13.74 -18.07
CA GLU A 178 -12.63 12.51 -18.44
C GLU A 178 -12.34 11.34 -17.49
N TYR A 179 -11.13 11.25 -16.94
CA TYR A 179 -10.82 10.22 -15.93
C TYR A 179 -11.54 10.49 -14.61
N LEU A 180 -11.59 11.74 -14.16
CA LEU A 180 -12.35 12.13 -12.97
C LEU A 180 -13.85 11.86 -13.15
N THR A 181 -14.40 12.18 -14.32
CA THR A 181 -15.79 11.88 -14.67
C THR A 181 -16.06 10.37 -14.63
N MET A 182 -15.21 9.54 -15.25
CA MET A 182 -15.36 8.09 -15.17
C MET A 182 -15.29 7.56 -13.74
N MET A 183 -14.37 8.07 -12.92
CA MET A 183 -14.28 7.69 -11.50
C MET A 183 -15.56 8.08 -10.73
N ASN A 184 -16.09 9.27 -10.96
CA ASN A 184 -17.33 9.74 -10.34
C ASN A 184 -18.55 8.91 -10.75
N GLU A 185 -18.71 8.66 -12.05
CA GLU A 185 -19.82 7.87 -12.59
C GLU A 185 -19.79 6.42 -12.10
N ALA A 186 -18.58 5.86 -11.92
CA ALA A 186 -18.39 4.54 -11.33
C ALA A 186 -18.51 4.53 -9.80
N GLY A 187 -18.63 5.69 -9.15
CA GLY A 187 -18.78 5.83 -7.70
C GLY A 187 -17.48 5.78 -6.90
N TYR A 188 -16.31 5.80 -7.56
CA TYR A 188 -14.99 5.68 -6.91
C TYR A 188 -14.31 7.00 -6.61
N LEU A 189 -14.88 8.15 -7.00
CA LEU A 189 -14.21 9.44 -6.81
C LEU A 189 -13.94 9.72 -5.32
N ASP A 190 -14.92 9.41 -4.46
CA ASP A 190 -14.85 9.64 -3.01
C ASP A 190 -14.10 8.54 -2.25
N ASP A 191 -13.90 7.37 -2.87
CA ASP A 191 -13.19 6.24 -2.27
C ASP A 191 -11.66 6.47 -2.23
N PHE A 192 -11.16 7.38 -3.06
CA PHE A 192 -9.74 7.66 -3.19
C PHE A 192 -9.40 9.12 -2.93
N SER A 193 -8.38 9.36 -2.10
CA SER A 193 -7.74 10.67 -2.03
C SER A 193 -7.23 11.12 -3.41
N TYR A 194 -7.08 12.43 -3.64
CA TYR A 194 -6.54 12.95 -4.92
C TYR A 194 -5.19 12.34 -5.30
N SER A 195 -4.32 12.01 -4.34
CA SER A 195 -3.04 11.34 -4.61
C SER A 195 -3.23 9.87 -5.01
N GLY A 196 -4.26 9.21 -4.47
CA GLY A 196 -4.70 7.89 -4.90
C GLY A 196 -5.23 7.91 -6.34
N ILE A 197 -6.08 8.88 -6.68
CA ILE A 197 -6.59 9.07 -8.05
C ILE A 197 -5.44 9.31 -9.04
N ILE A 198 -4.48 10.19 -8.71
CA ILE A 198 -3.28 10.40 -9.51
C ILE A 198 -2.50 9.10 -9.67
N GLY A 199 -2.34 8.33 -8.59
CA GLY A 199 -1.67 7.04 -8.62
C GLY A 199 -2.35 6.05 -9.56
N LEU A 200 -3.66 5.90 -9.46
CA LEU A 200 -4.46 5.01 -10.29
C LEU A 200 -4.37 5.38 -11.77
N TYR A 201 -4.50 6.68 -12.08
CA TYR A 201 -4.36 7.20 -13.45
C TYR A 201 -2.96 6.91 -14.03
N ASN A 202 -1.90 7.29 -13.32
CA ASN A 202 -0.52 7.05 -13.76
C ASN A 202 -0.17 5.57 -13.83
N GLY A 203 -0.80 4.75 -12.98
CA GLY A 203 -0.70 3.29 -13.00
C GLY A 203 -1.51 2.65 -14.13
N GLY A 204 -2.26 3.42 -14.91
CA GLY A 204 -3.08 2.94 -16.02
C GLY A 204 -4.29 2.12 -15.58
N VAL A 205 -4.73 2.24 -14.32
CA VAL A 205 -5.82 1.42 -13.78
C VAL A 205 -7.17 1.93 -14.29
N PRO A 206 -7.92 1.13 -15.06
CA PRO A 206 -9.25 1.50 -15.51
C PRO A 206 -10.30 1.31 -14.40
N THR A 207 -11.36 2.11 -14.42
CA THR A 207 -12.51 1.94 -13.50
C THR A 207 -13.12 0.55 -13.59
N SER A 208 -13.13 -0.08 -14.77
CA SER A 208 -13.60 -1.46 -14.94
C SER A 208 -12.81 -2.49 -14.12
N TYR A 209 -11.54 -2.22 -13.78
CA TYR A 209 -10.77 -3.09 -12.90
C TYR A 209 -11.18 -2.89 -11.43
N LEU A 210 -11.42 -1.62 -11.04
CA LEU A 210 -11.96 -1.29 -9.72
C LEU A 210 -13.34 -1.94 -9.51
N ASP A 211 -14.20 -1.91 -10.53
CA ASP A 211 -15.50 -2.61 -10.54
C ASP A 211 -15.36 -4.09 -10.27
N GLN A 212 -14.41 -4.76 -10.92
CA GLN A 212 -14.23 -6.19 -10.71
C GLN A 212 -13.75 -6.50 -9.29
N LEU A 213 -12.85 -5.68 -8.74
CA LEU A 213 -12.41 -5.81 -7.35
C LEU A 213 -13.57 -5.55 -6.37
N ASN A 214 -14.37 -4.52 -6.62
CA ASN A 214 -15.50 -4.13 -5.77
C ASN A 214 -16.59 -5.22 -5.77
N VAL A 215 -16.96 -5.74 -6.95
CA VAL A 215 -17.90 -6.87 -7.09
C VAL A 215 -17.38 -8.12 -6.38
N GLY A 216 -16.06 -8.34 -6.39
CA GLY A 216 -15.42 -9.41 -5.64
C GLY A 216 -15.37 -9.19 -4.12
N GLY A 217 -15.65 -7.97 -3.66
CA GLY A 217 -15.48 -7.57 -2.25
C GLY A 217 -14.02 -7.39 -1.83
N TYR A 218 -13.12 -7.18 -2.79
CA TYR A 218 -11.67 -7.11 -2.56
C TYR A 218 -11.11 -5.69 -2.61
N LEU A 219 -11.88 -4.71 -3.09
CA LEU A 219 -11.39 -3.35 -3.29
C LEU A 219 -10.85 -2.75 -1.98
N ASP A 220 -11.60 -2.92 -0.90
CA ASP A 220 -11.25 -2.41 0.44
C ASP A 220 -10.09 -3.17 1.10
N ASN A 221 -9.70 -4.34 0.57
CA ASN A 221 -8.59 -5.14 1.10
C ASN A 221 -7.24 -4.58 0.67
N PHE A 222 -7.21 -3.68 -0.32
CA PHE A 222 -5.99 -3.15 -0.90
C PHE A 222 -5.92 -1.63 -0.84
N SER A 223 -4.76 -1.10 -0.49
CA SER A 223 -4.47 0.32 -0.75
C SER A 223 -4.48 0.60 -2.25
N TYR A 224 -4.67 1.87 -2.66
CA TYR A 224 -4.57 2.24 -4.09
C TYR A 224 -3.25 1.78 -4.73
N SER A 225 -2.14 1.78 -3.99
CA SER A 225 -0.85 1.23 -4.44
C SER A 225 -0.87 -0.29 -4.62
N GLY A 226 -1.61 -1.01 -3.78
CA GLY A 226 -1.86 -2.43 -3.94
C GLY A 226 -2.72 -2.73 -5.16
N VAL A 227 -3.78 -1.95 -5.40
CA VAL A 227 -4.62 -2.05 -6.61
C VAL A 227 -3.79 -1.84 -7.87
N ILE A 228 -2.96 -0.79 -7.92
CA ILE A 228 -2.03 -0.54 -9.04
C ILE A 228 -1.07 -1.73 -9.22
N GLY A 229 -0.54 -2.25 -8.11
CA GLY A 229 0.36 -3.41 -8.12
C GLY A 229 -0.31 -4.65 -8.71
N LEU A 230 -1.52 -4.98 -8.28
CA LEU A 230 -2.27 -6.13 -8.76
C LEU A 230 -2.61 -6.01 -10.25
N TYR A 231 -3.06 -4.82 -10.68
CA TYR A 231 -3.34 -4.53 -12.08
C TYR A 231 -2.11 -4.70 -12.97
N ASN A 232 -1.01 -4.04 -12.62
CA ASN A 232 0.24 -4.10 -13.40
C ASN A 232 0.94 -5.46 -13.28
N GLY A 233 0.72 -6.18 -12.18
CA GLY A 233 1.14 -7.57 -11.99
C GLY A 233 0.32 -8.56 -12.79
N GLY A 234 -0.75 -8.12 -13.47
CA GLY A 234 -1.62 -8.96 -14.29
C GLY A 234 -2.46 -9.95 -13.48
N VAL A 235 -2.68 -9.70 -12.18
CA VAL A 235 -3.38 -10.63 -11.30
C VAL A 235 -4.88 -10.61 -11.61
N PRO A 236 -5.46 -11.73 -12.10
CA PRO A 236 -6.88 -11.77 -12.44
C PRO A 236 -7.74 -11.91 -11.18
N ASN A 237 -8.96 -11.37 -11.21
CA ASN A 237 -9.93 -11.52 -10.13
C ASN A 237 -10.26 -12.99 -9.82
N GLU A 238 -10.22 -13.88 -10.81
CA GLU A 238 -10.37 -15.32 -10.62
C GLU A 238 -9.27 -15.95 -9.74
N PHE A 239 -8.07 -15.38 -9.74
CA PHE A 239 -7.02 -15.80 -8.82
C PHE A 239 -7.31 -15.31 -7.41
N LEU A 240 -7.67 -14.03 -7.24
CA LEU A 240 -8.05 -13.46 -5.95
C LEU A 240 -9.23 -14.20 -5.32
N ALA A 241 -10.25 -14.55 -6.10
CA ALA A 241 -11.39 -15.32 -5.63
C ALA A 241 -11.02 -16.73 -5.14
N ARG A 242 -10.07 -17.40 -5.80
CA ARG A 242 -9.55 -18.68 -5.32
C ARG A 242 -8.71 -18.53 -4.06
N MET A 243 -7.92 -17.46 -3.96
CA MET A 243 -7.18 -17.13 -2.74
C MET A 243 -8.11 -16.86 -1.57
N GLU A 244 -9.18 -16.09 -1.78
CA GLU A 244 -10.22 -15.83 -0.77
C GLU A 244 -10.93 -17.12 -0.34
N ALA A 245 -11.37 -17.95 -1.29
CA ALA A 245 -12.04 -19.20 -1.00
C ALA A 245 -11.16 -20.19 -0.20
N GLY A 246 -9.84 -20.16 -0.43
CA GLY A 246 -8.85 -20.90 0.37
C GLY A 246 -8.51 -20.24 1.71
N GLY A 247 -9.03 -19.04 1.98
CA GLY A 247 -8.73 -18.26 3.18
C GLY A 247 -7.30 -17.72 3.20
N TYR A 248 -6.71 -17.45 2.03
CA TYR A 248 -5.32 -17.01 1.86
C TYR A 248 -5.18 -15.53 1.48
N LEU A 249 -6.26 -14.83 1.17
CA LEU A 249 -6.18 -13.45 0.70
C LEU A 249 -5.50 -12.54 1.73
N ASP A 250 -5.83 -12.72 3.02
CA ASP A 250 -5.26 -11.96 4.13
C ASP A 250 -3.88 -12.50 4.61
N ASN A 251 -3.49 -13.70 4.19
CA ASN A 251 -2.20 -14.30 4.56
C ASN A 251 -1.04 -13.68 3.79
N PHE A 252 -1.32 -13.06 2.63
CA PHE A 252 -0.30 -12.54 1.74
C PHE A 252 -0.53 -11.06 1.46
N SER A 253 0.54 -10.27 1.53
CA SER A 253 0.52 -8.90 0.99
C SER A 253 0.20 -8.92 -0.51
N TYR A 254 -0.29 -7.81 -1.08
CA TYR A 254 -0.51 -7.69 -2.53
C TYR A 254 0.74 -8.07 -3.34
N SER A 255 1.95 -7.72 -2.86
CA SER A 255 3.21 -8.12 -3.51
C SER A 255 3.45 -9.63 -3.47
N GLY A 256 3.02 -10.28 -2.39
CA GLY A 256 3.02 -11.74 -2.25
C GLY A 256 2.02 -12.38 -3.20
N LEU A 257 0.79 -11.86 -3.31
CA LEU A 257 -0.22 -12.35 -4.26
C LEU A 257 0.27 -12.27 -5.71
N ILE A 258 0.88 -11.14 -6.10
CA ILE A 258 1.51 -10.96 -7.42
C ILE A 258 2.62 -11.99 -7.62
N GLY A 259 3.49 -12.17 -6.62
CA GLY A 259 4.57 -13.15 -6.66
C GLY A 259 4.07 -14.58 -6.83
N LEU A 260 3.06 -14.98 -6.05
CA LEU A 260 2.46 -16.32 -6.11
C LEU A 260 1.82 -16.57 -7.49
N TYR A 261 1.05 -15.61 -8.00
CA TYR A 261 0.43 -15.69 -9.32
C TYR A 261 1.48 -15.84 -10.43
N ASN A 262 2.47 -14.93 -10.48
CA ASN A 262 3.51 -14.95 -11.51
C ASN A 262 4.48 -16.14 -11.36
N GLY A 263 4.64 -16.65 -10.14
CA GLY A 263 5.38 -17.86 -9.84
C GLY A 263 4.65 -19.15 -10.18
N GLY A 264 3.40 -19.06 -10.66
CA GLY A 264 2.57 -20.22 -11.00
C GLY A 264 2.17 -21.05 -9.78
N VAL A 265 2.11 -20.44 -8.59
CA VAL A 265 1.72 -21.12 -7.37
C VAL A 265 0.23 -21.41 -7.39
N SER A 266 -0.11 -22.69 -7.28
CA SER A 266 -1.48 -23.18 -7.33
C SER A 266 -2.11 -23.17 -5.93
N VAL A 267 -3.40 -22.83 -5.84
CA VAL A 267 -4.12 -22.85 -4.54
C VAL A 267 -4.11 -24.25 -3.93
N GLU A 268 -4.16 -25.29 -4.75
CA GLU A 268 -4.04 -26.68 -4.32
C GLU A 268 -2.69 -26.97 -3.63
N TYR A 269 -1.62 -26.29 -4.04
CA TYR A 269 -0.31 -26.44 -3.39
C TYR A 269 -0.32 -25.74 -2.02
N LEU A 270 -0.92 -24.55 -1.94
CA LEU A 270 -1.14 -23.84 -0.68
C LEU A 270 -2.03 -24.63 0.28
N ASP A 271 -3.11 -25.25 -0.20
CA ASP A 271 -4.01 -26.09 0.58
C ASP A 271 -3.27 -27.27 1.22
N ARG A 272 -2.41 -27.94 0.45
CA ARG A 272 -1.61 -29.06 0.97
C ARG A 272 -0.60 -28.59 2.02
N LEU A 273 0.04 -27.43 1.82
CA LEU A 273 0.91 -26.84 2.85
C LEU A 273 0.13 -26.44 4.10
N ASN A 274 -1.02 -25.79 3.94
CA ASN A 274 -1.84 -25.33 5.05
C ASN A 274 -2.40 -26.49 5.88
N ALA A 275 -2.92 -27.54 5.23
CA ALA A 275 -3.40 -28.76 5.88
C ALA A 275 -2.30 -29.50 6.67
N ALA A 276 -1.04 -29.36 6.23
CA ALA A 276 0.12 -29.88 6.93
C ALA A 276 0.71 -28.89 7.95
N GLU A 277 0.04 -27.76 8.21
CA GLU A 277 0.52 -26.67 9.07
C GLU A 277 1.93 -26.18 8.69
N LEU A 278 2.21 -26.09 7.39
CA LEU A 278 3.50 -25.68 6.81
C LEU A 278 3.47 -24.28 6.19
N LEU A 279 2.28 -23.68 6.01
CA LEU A 279 2.14 -22.41 5.30
C LEU A 279 2.93 -21.27 5.97
N ASN A 280 2.96 -21.26 7.31
CA ASN A 280 3.67 -20.26 8.10
C ASN A 280 5.17 -20.54 8.28
N ASP A 281 5.65 -21.73 7.88
CA ASP A 281 7.07 -22.09 7.94
C ASP A 281 7.87 -21.50 6.77
N PHE A 282 7.20 -21.02 5.73
CA PHE A 282 7.81 -20.49 4.51
C PHE A 282 7.35 -19.07 4.21
N SER A 283 8.28 -18.21 3.78
CA SER A 283 7.91 -16.96 3.10
C SER A 283 7.24 -17.25 1.76
N TYR A 284 6.43 -16.31 1.24
CA TYR A 284 5.86 -16.47 -0.10
C TYR A 284 6.93 -16.69 -1.19
N SER A 285 8.11 -16.07 -1.05
CA SER A 285 9.25 -16.28 -1.96
C SER A 285 9.82 -17.69 -1.87
N ALA A 286 9.85 -18.30 -0.68
CA ALA A 286 10.24 -19.69 -0.51
C ALA A 286 9.19 -20.64 -1.09
N ILE A 287 7.90 -20.38 -0.89
CA ILE A 287 6.79 -21.14 -1.50
C ILE A 287 6.92 -21.15 -3.03
N ILE A 288 7.14 -19.96 -3.64
CA ILE A 288 7.38 -19.84 -5.09
C ILE A 288 8.61 -20.66 -5.49
N GLY A 289 9.72 -20.53 -4.77
CA GLY A 289 10.96 -21.27 -5.06
C GLY A 289 10.77 -22.79 -5.02
N LEU A 290 10.07 -23.30 -4.00
CA LEU A 290 9.77 -24.72 -3.84
C LEU A 290 8.91 -25.24 -5.00
N GLN A 291 7.78 -24.58 -5.27
CA GLN A 291 6.86 -25.02 -6.33
C GLN A 291 7.47 -24.88 -7.73
N SER A 292 8.13 -23.78 -8.04
CA SER A 292 8.78 -23.57 -9.35
C SER A 292 9.94 -24.55 -9.60
N SER A 293 10.56 -25.07 -8.54
CA SER A 293 11.58 -26.12 -8.62
C SER A 293 10.99 -27.53 -8.64
N GLY A 294 9.65 -27.67 -8.61
CA GLY A 294 8.96 -28.96 -8.66
C GLY A 294 8.96 -29.73 -7.34
N VAL A 295 9.38 -29.12 -6.22
CA VAL A 295 9.38 -29.76 -4.91
C VAL A 295 7.94 -30.10 -4.53
N THR A 296 7.66 -31.38 -4.28
CA THR A 296 6.32 -31.82 -3.91
C THR A 296 6.05 -31.53 -2.44
N THR A 297 4.80 -31.22 -2.10
CA THR A 297 4.40 -31.08 -0.69
C THR A 297 4.62 -32.38 0.09
N ASP A 298 4.51 -33.55 -0.55
CA ASP A 298 4.82 -34.85 0.07
C ASP A 298 6.26 -34.96 0.56
N TYR A 299 7.21 -34.40 -0.19
CA TYR A 299 8.62 -34.38 0.23
C TYR A 299 8.82 -33.47 1.44
N ILE A 300 8.19 -32.29 1.43
CA ILE A 300 8.26 -31.32 2.53
C ILE A 300 7.59 -31.88 3.81
N ILE A 301 6.45 -32.55 3.66
CA ILE A 301 5.74 -33.21 4.77
C ILE A 301 6.62 -34.32 5.37
N GLN A 302 7.25 -35.16 4.54
CA GLN A 302 8.17 -36.18 5.03
C GLN A 302 9.36 -35.57 5.80
N LEU A 303 9.92 -34.45 5.33
CA LEU A 303 10.95 -33.72 6.07
C LEU A 303 10.44 -33.19 7.41
N LYS A 304 9.20 -32.66 7.47
CA LYS A 304 8.56 -32.22 8.72
C LYS A 304 8.38 -33.38 9.69
N GLU A 305 7.79 -34.48 9.24
CA GLU A 305 7.52 -35.67 10.06
C GLU A 305 8.80 -36.33 10.58
N ALA A 306 9.87 -36.31 9.79
CA ALA A 306 11.18 -36.79 10.19
C ALA A 306 11.95 -35.80 11.09
N GLY A 307 11.43 -34.60 11.34
CA GLY A 307 12.06 -33.59 12.19
C GLY A 307 13.21 -32.81 11.53
N PHE A 308 13.33 -32.87 10.19
CA PHE A 308 14.44 -32.26 9.44
C PHE A 308 14.08 -30.98 8.68
N LEU A 309 12.83 -30.51 8.77
CA LEU A 309 12.38 -29.30 8.08
C LEU A 309 13.27 -28.08 8.41
N ASN A 310 13.66 -27.95 9.67
CA ASN A 310 14.47 -26.82 10.16
C ASN A 310 15.99 -27.04 10.00
N ASN A 311 16.42 -28.23 9.55
CA ASN A 311 17.84 -28.54 9.34
C ASN A 311 18.34 -27.92 8.03
N PHE A 312 17.44 -27.62 7.10
CA PHE A 312 17.77 -27.12 5.77
C PHE A 312 17.00 -25.84 5.48
N SER A 313 17.68 -24.87 4.86
CA SER A 313 16.99 -23.74 4.23
C SER A 313 16.10 -24.22 3.08
N TYR A 314 15.10 -23.43 2.66
CA TYR A 314 14.26 -23.80 1.51
C TYR A 314 15.07 -24.07 0.23
N SER A 315 16.18 -23.34 0.02
CA SER A 315 17.10 -23.61 -1.10
C SER A 315 17.87 -24.91 -0.93
N GLY A 316 18.18 -25.29 0.31
CA GLY A 316 18.71 -26.61 0.64
C GLY A 316 17.70 -27.72 0.37
N ILE A 317 16.42 -27.54 0.74
CA ILE A 317 15.32 -28.47 0.43
C ILE A 317 15.19 -28.66 -1.09
N ILE A 318 15.22 -27.57 -1.86
CA ILE A 318 15.24 -27.63 -3.33
C ILE A 318 16.44 -28.42 -3.84
N GLY A 319 17.64 -28.16 -3.31
CA GLY A 319 18.86 -28.87 -3.68
C GLY A 319 18.78 -30.38 -3.43
N LEU A 320 18.26 -30.77 -2.26
CA LEU A 320 18.07 -32.17 -1.88
C LEU A 320 17.05 -32.86 -2.80
N TYR A 321 15.90 -32.20 -3.04
CA TYR A 321 14.86 -32.72 -3.90
C TYR A 321 15.35 -32.89 -5.35
N ASN A 322 15.99 -31.88 -5.93
CA ASN A 322 16.51 -31.92 -7.30
C ASN A 322 17.68 -32.90 -7.48
N SER A 323 18.29 -33.35 -6.38
CA SER A 323 19.33 -34.39 -6.39
C SER A 323 18.77 -35.77 -6.05
N ASP A 324 17.43 -35.91 -6.06
CA ASP A 324 16.69 -37.13 -5.73
C ASP A 324 17.04 -37.74 -4.36
N VAL A 325 17.49 -36.92 -3.40
CA VAL A 325 17.86 -37.40 -2.07
C VAL A 325 16.58 -37.74 -1.29
N PRO A 326 16.33 -39.02 -0.97
CA PRO A 326 15.13 -39.39 -0.22
C PRO A 326 15.27 -39.03 1.26
N VAL A 327 14.15 -38.71 1.93
CA VAL A 327 14.16 -38.40 3.37
C VAL A 327 14.68 -39.58 4.20
N SER A 328 14.48 -40.82 3.75
CA SER A 328 15.02 -42.03 4.39
C SER A 328 16.55 -42.05 4.45
N PHE A 329 17.24 -41.50 3.46
CA PHE A 329 18.70 -41.39 3.49
C PHE A 329 19.16 -40.38 4.54
N ILE A 330 18.44 -39.26 4.68
CA ILE A 330 18.70 -38.26 5.73
C ILE A 330 18.49 -38.87 7.12
N GLN A 331 17.43 -39.66 7.30
CA GLN A 331 17.20 -40.43 8.54
C GLN A 331 18.33 -41.41 8.84
N GLU A 332 18.86 -42.09 7.82
CA GLU A 332 20.00 -42.99 7.99
C GLU A 332 21.25 -42.24 8.46
N LEU A 333 21.57 -41.08 7.86
CA LEU A 333 22.68 -40.22 8.30
C LEU A 333 22.50 -39.76 9.75
N ASP A 334 21.29 -39.35 10.13
CA ASP A 334 20.98 -38.91 11.50
C ASP A 334 21.10 -40.06 12.52
N SER A 335 20.59 -41.25 12.19
CA SER A 335 20.69 -42.44 13.04
C SER A 335 22.12 -42.89 13.33
N ARG A 336 23.05 -42.53 12.44
CA ARG A 336 24.49 -42.79 12.57
C ARG A 336 25.25 -41.59 13.17
N SER A 337 24.53 -40.54 13.58
CA SER A 337 25.07 -39.28 14.09
C SER A 337 26.01 -38.57 13.11
N LEU A 338 25.79 -38.75 11.80
CA LEU A 338 26.58 -38.12 10.73
C LEU A 338 25.96 -36.79 10.27
N LEU A 339 24.65 -36.61 10.44
CA LEU A 339 23.94 -35.45 9.90
C LEU A 339 24.32 -34.10 10.55
N VAL A 340 24.71 -34.11 11.84
CA VAL A 340 24.92 -32.89 12.65
C VAL A 340 25.88 -31.88 12.02
N ASP A 341 26.93 -32.37 11.36
CA ASP A 341 27.97 -31.52 10.76
C ASP A 341 27.84 -31.40 9.23
N MET A 342 26.75 -31.93 8.63
CA MET A 342 26.56 -31.96 7.18
C MET A 342 25.67 -30.80 6.72
N SER A 343 26.17 -30.03 5.75
CA SER A 343 25.31 -29.15 4.96
C SER A 343 24.45 -29.96 3.98
N TYR A 344 23.40 -29.35 3.42
CA TYR A 344 22.62 -30.01 2.36
C TYR A 344 23.51 -30.44 1.17
N THR A 345 24.58 -29.69 0.87
CA THR A 345 25.53 -30.07 -0.19
C THR A 345 26.38 -31.28 0.15
N ASP A 346 26.69 -31.47 1.45
CA ASP A 346 27.41 -32.66 1.92
C ASP A 346 26.50 -33.88 1.89
N VAL A 347 25.21 -33.72 2.22
CA VAL A 347 24.20 -34.78 2.10
C VAL A 347 24.06 -35.21 0.64
N ILE A 348 23.95 -34.26 -0.29
CA ILE A 348 23.87 -34.54 -1.73
C ILE A 348 25.12 -35.29 -2.20
N ARG A 349 26.32 -34.85 -1.79
CA ARG A 349 27.57 -35.53 -2.14
C ARG A 349 27.62 -36.95 -1.61
N ALA A 350 27.27 -37.15 -0.33
CA ALA A 350 27.25 -38.47 0.29
C ALA A 350 26.25 -39.42 -0.39
N TYR A 351 25.10 -38.92 -0.84
CA TYR A 351 24.12 -39.70 -1.59
C TYR A 351 24.64 -40.08 -2.98
N GLY A 352 25.25 -39.12 -3.68
CA GLY A 352 25.82 -39.33 -5.02
C GLY A 352 27.01 -40.29 -5.05
N ASP A 353 27.86 -40.27 -4.03
CA ASP A 353 29.04 -41.16 -3.92
C ASP A 353 28.66 -42.60 -3.49
N GLY A 354 27.45 -42.80 -2.95
CA GLY A 354 26.95 -44.09 -2.47
C GLY A 354 26.21 -44.93 -3.52
N ASN A 355 25.94 -44.37 -4.71
CA ASN A 355 25.19 -45.01 -5.80
C ASN A 355 26.09 -45.52 -6.93
#